data_AF-H3RM31-F1
#
_entry.id   AF-H3RM31-F1
#
_cell.length_a   1.000
_cell.length_b   1.000
_cell.length_c   1.000
_cell.angle_alpha   90.00
_cell.angle_beta   90.00
_cell.angle_gamma   90.00
#
_symmetry.space_group_name_H-M   'P 1'
#
loop_
_entity.id
_entity.type
_entity.pdbx_description
1 polymer ?
#
loop_
_entity_poly.entity_id
_entity_poly.type
_entity_poly.pdbx_seq_one_letter_code
_entity_poly.pdbx_strand_id
1 'polypeptide(L)'
;MRHPWGIAQDIRRKILPDAEKQIAYFEADRAGAQKIQDDRRILINLVGQLVEVQNYGGYYDVLCHIKTPGGISGDVCEMYGKAYRLKLDDLSKDQLIKVIGFLSTLGR
;
A
#
# COMPACT_ATOMS: atom_id res chain seq x y z
N MET A 1 0.08 4.65 -50.29
CA MET A 1 -0.61 3.55 -49.58
C MET A 1 0.45 2.73 -48.86
N ARG A 2 0.33 2.45 -47.55
CA ARG A 2 1.31 1.57 -46.86
C ARG A 2 1.13 0.15 -47.35
N HIS A 3 2.16 -0.45 -47.94
CA HIS A 3 2.10 -1.84 -48.40
C HIS A 3 2.10 -2.80 -47.19
N PRO A 4 1.20 -3.82 -47.17
CA PRO A 4 1.11 -4.79 -46.07
C PRO A 4 2.46 -5.44 -45.73
N TRP A 5 3.28 -5.72 -46.74
CA TRP A 5 4.62 -6.29 -46.57
C TRP A 5 5.58 -5.37 -45.80
N GLY A 6 5.54 -4.07 -46.09
CA GLY A 6 6.35 -3.07 -45.38
C GLY A 6 5.93 -2.91 -43.92
N ILE A 7 4.64 -3.03 -43.63
CA ILE A 7 4.11 -3.04 -42.25
C ILE A 7 4.60 -4.29 -41.51
N ALA A 8 4.51 -5.46 -42.13
CA ALA A 8 4.96 -6.72 -41.51
C ALA A 8 6.48 -6.71 -41.22
N GLN A 9 7.28 -6.17 -42.14
CA GLN A 9 8.72 -6.04 -41.93
C GLN A 9 9.06 -5.05 -40.81
N ASP A 10 8.32 -3.95 -40.72
CA ASP A 10 8.48 -2.97 -39.64
C ASP A 10 8.08 -3.54 -38.27
N ILE A 11 6.99 -4.30 -38.18
CA ILE A 11 6.61 -5.02 -36.94
C ILE A 11 7.73 -5.98 -36.53
N ARG A 12 8.25 -6.77 -37.48
CA ARG A 12 9.32 -7.73 -37.22
C ARG A 12 10.63 -7.07 -36.76
N ARG A 13 10.95 -5.87 -37.25
CA ARG A 13 12.21 -5.18 -36.93
C ARG A 13 12.11 -4.25 -35.73
N LYS A 14 10.97 -3.62 -35.49
CA LYS A 14 10.81 -2.54 -34.50
C LYS A 14 10.06 -2.95 -33.25
N ILE A 15 9.17 -3.95 -33.34
CA ILE A 15 8.26 -4.32 -32.25
C ILE A 15 8.65 -5.68 -31.68
N LEU A 16 8.68 -6.73 -32.52
CA LEU A 16 8.94 -8.10 -32.08
C LEU A 16 10.29 -8.31 -31.37
N PRO A 17 11.41 -7.67 -31.75
CA PRO A 17 12.71 -7.96 -31.13
C PRO A 17 12.79 -7.63 -29.64
N ASP A 18 11.99 -6.67 -29.17
CA ASP A 18 11.93 -6.26 -27.77
C ASP A 18 10.59 -6.61 -27.09
N ALA A 19 9.65 -7.21 -27.82
CA ALA A 19 8.31 -7.50 -27.31
C ALA A 19 8.34 -8.39 -26.07
N GLU A 20 9.12 -9.48 -26.09
CA GLU A 20 9.25 -10.38 -24.94
C GLU A 20 9.86 -9.69 -23.72
N LYS A 21 10.87 -8.83 -23.92
CA LYS A 21 11.48 -8.06 -22.83
C LYS A 21 10.52 -7.04 -22.23
N GLN A 22 9.73 -6.36 -23.06
CA GLN A 22 8.72 -5.41 -22.61
C GLN A 22 7.61 -6.12 -21.84
N ILE A 23 7.11 -7.26 -22.34
CA ILE A 23 6.12 -8.08 -21.64
C ILE A 23 6.66 -8.51 -20.27
N ALA A 24 7.87 -9.08 -20.21
CA ALA A 24 8.48 -9.52 -18.96
C ALA A 24 8.67 -8.36 -17.96
N TYR A 25 9.03 -7.17 -18.44
CA TYR A 25 9.13 -5.98 -17.61
C TYR A 25 7.77 -5.60 -16.98
N PHE A 26 6.70 -5.53 -17.78
CA PHE A 26 5.37 -5.19 -17.27
C PHE A 26 4.78 -6.28 -16.37
N GLU A 27 5.07 -7.55 -16.62
CA GLU A 27 4.66 -8.64 -15.74
C GLU A 27 5.36 -8.56 -14.37
N ALA A 28 6.66 -8.27 -14.36
CA ALA A 28 7.41 -8.08 -13.13
C ALA A 28 6.92 -6.85 -12.34
N ASP A 29 6.66 -5.74 -13.02
CA ASP A 29 6.09 -4.53 -12.42
C ASP A 29 4.71 -4.81 -11.80
N ARG A 30 3.82 -5.49 -12.54
CA ARG A 30 2.50 -5.90 -12.05
C ARG A 30 2.58 -6.84 -10.85
N ALA A 31 3.47 -7.82 -10.89
CA ALA A 31 3.68 -8.74 -9.76
C ALA A 31 4.17 -8.00 -8.51
N GLY A 32 5.08 -7.03 -8.68
CA GLY A 32 5.53 -6.15 -7.60
C GLY A 32 4.39 -5.31 -7.01
N ALA A 33 3.58 -4.69 -7.86
CA ALA A 33 2.42 -3.91 -7.44
C ALA A 33 1.38 -4.76 -6.71
N GLN A 34 1.10 -5.97 -7.19
CA GLN A 34 0.17 -6.90 -6.56
C GLN A 34 0.64 -7.32 -5.16
N LYS A 35 1.94 -7.62 -5.02
CA LYS A 35 2.53 -7.97 -3.73
C LYS A 35 2.36 -6.85 -2.69
N ILE A 36 2.61 -5.60 -3.08
CA ILE A 36 2.40 -4.43 -2.20
C ILE A 36 0.93 -4.33 -1.77
N GLN A 37 -0.01 -4.52 -2.70
CA GLN A 37 -1.44 -4.50 -2.37
C GLN A 37 -1.83 -5.63 -1.42
N ASP A 38 -1.29 -6.83 -1.61
CA ASP A 38 -1.56 -7.98 -0.75
C ASP A 38 -1.01 -7.75 0.67
N ASP A 39 0.23 -7.25 0.80
CA ASP A 39 0.86 -6.92 2.08
C ASP A 39 0.04 -5.86 2.83
N ARG A 40 -0.41 -4.80 2.14
CA ARG A 40 -1.29 -3.77 2.72
C ARG A 40 -2.61 -4.36 3.21
N ARG A 41 -3.23 -5.24 2.42
CA ARG A 41 -4.50 -5.90 2.80
C ARG A 41 -4.32 -6.79 4.02
N ILE A 42 -3.21 -7.51 4.12
CA ILE A 42 -2.88 -8.34 5.30
C ILE A 42 -2.77 -7.45 6.54
N LEU A 43 -2.04 -6.34 6.47
CA LEU A 43 -1.90 -5.42 7.60
C LEU A 43 -3.26 -4.84 8.05
N ILE A 44 -4.08 -4.36 7.11
CA ILE A 44 -5.41 -3.82 7.40
C ILE A 44 -6.28 -4.87 8.11
N ASN A 45 -6.23 -6.12 7.64
CA ASN A 45 -6.97 -7.22 8.26
C ASN A 45 -6.48 -7.52 9.68
N LEU A 46 -5.16 -7.54 9.91
CA LEU A 46 -4.58 -7.77 11.24
C LEU A 46 -4.96 -6.65 12.22
N VAL A 47 -4.91 -5.38 11.77
CA VAL A 47 -5.37 -4.25 12.57
C VAL A 47 -6.87 -4.34 12.85
N GLY A 48 -7.67 -4.78 11.86
CA GLY A 48 -9.12 -4.97 11.99
C GLY A 48 -9.54 -6.06 12.97
N GLN A 49 -8.62 -6.96 13.35
CA GLN A 49 -8.86 -7.90 14.45
C GLN A 49 -8.75 -7.25 15.83
N LEU A 50 -8.11 -6.09 15.93
CA LEU A 50 -7.86 -5.39 17.19
C LEU A 50 -8.82 -4.23 17.43
N VAL A 51 -9.21 -3.53 16.37
CA VAL A 51 -10.00 -2.29 16.42
C VAL A 51 -10.96 -2.22 15.22
N GLU A 52 -11.97 -1.35 15.30
CA GLU A 52 -12.79 -1.06 14.13
C GLU A 52 -11.91 -0.37 13.08
N VAL A 53 -12.07 -0.78 11.82
CA VAL A 53 -11.28 -0.28 10.69
C VAL A 53 -12.20 0.21 9.59
N GLN A 54 -11.91 1.40 9.06
CA GLN A 54 -12.55 1.94 7.87
C GLN A 54 -11.48 2.14 6.79
N ASN A 55 -11.73 1.57 5.62
CA ASN A 55 -10.76 1.57 4.54
C ASN A 55 -10.88 2.86 3.72
N TYR A 56 -9.75 3.55 3.51
CA TYR A 56 -9.72 4.72 2.63
C TYR A 56 -9.52 4.26 1.19
N GLY A 57 -10.57 4.38 0.38
CA GLY A 57 -10.57 4.01 -1.03
C GLY A 57 -9.77 4.95 -1.94
N GLY A 58 -8.52 5.31 -1.59
CA GLY A 58 -7.61 5.97 -2.53
C GLY A 58 -6.84 7.20 -2.05
N TYR A 59 -6.74 7.47 -0.75
CA TYR A 59 -5.82 8.52 -0.28
C TYR A 59 -4.38 7.98 -0.26
N TYR A 60 -3.48 8.63 -0.99
CA TYR A 60 -2.08 8.25 -1.03
C TYR A 60 -1.51 8.22 0.40
N ASP A 61 -0.84 7.11 0.71
CA ASP A 61 -0.17 6.77 1.97
C ASP A 61 -1.05 6.37 3.17
N VAL A 62 -2.35 6.64 3.17
CA VAL A 62 -3.25 6.18 4.25
C VAL A 62 -3.77 4.78 3.93
N LEU A 63 -3.47 3.81 4.81
CA LEU A 63 -3.94 2.44 4.67
C LEU A 63 -5.36 2.28 5.21
N CYS A 64 -5.62 2.80 6.41
CA CYS A 64 -6.94 2.76 7.01
C CYS A 64 -7.10 3.77 8.15
N HIS A 65 -8.35 4.12 8.41
CA HIS A 65 -8.76 4.75 9.66
C HIS A 65 -9.04 3.66 10.70
N ILE A 66 -8.67 3.91 11.95
CA ILE A 66 -8.98 3.04 13.09
C ILE A 66 -9.88 3.76 14.09
N LYS A 67 -10.72 3.00 14.77
CA LYS A 67 -11.51 3.47 15.89
C LYS A 67 -11.57 2.41 16.99
N THR A 68 -11.21 2.81 18.19
CA THR A 68 -11.27 1.95 19.37
C THR A 68 -12.64 2.06 20.05
N PRO A 69 -13.10 1.03 20.77
CA PRO A 69 -14.30 1.12 21.61
C PRO A 69 -14.22 2.24 22.66
N GLY A 70 -13.00 2.60 23.08
CA GLY A 70 -12.72 3.67 24.04
C GLY A 70 -12.73 5.08 23.44
N GLY A 71 -13.17 5.24 22.19
CA GLY A 71 -13.33 6.53 21.53
C GLY A 71 -12.08 7.11 20.89
N ILE A 72 -10.91 6.48 21.05
CA ILE A 72 -9.67 6.88 20.35
C ILE A 72 -9.83 6.54 18.87
N SER A 73 -9.54 7.50 18.01
CA SER A 73 -9.54 7.36 16.55
C SER A 73 -8.14 7.60 16.00
N GLY A 74 -7.91 7.33 14.72
CA GLY A 74 -6.61 7.62 14.13
C GLY A 74 -6.38 7.02 12.74
N ASP A 75 -5.29 7.42 12.11
CA ASP A 75 -4.91 6.94 10.79
C ASP A 75 -3.65 6.09 10.85
N VAL A 76 -3.68 4.97 10.14
CA VAL A 76 -2.51 4.14 9.85
C VAL A 76 -2.04 4.46 8.44
N CYS A 77 -0.80 4.96 8.33
CA CYS A 77 -0.16 5.27 7.06
C CYS A 77 1.06 4.38 6.82
N GLU A 78 1.31 4.06 5.55
CA GLU A 78 2.56 3.46 5.11
C GLU A 78 3.53 4.55 4.65
N MET A 79 4.76 4.52 5.16
CA MET A 79 5.82 5.47 4.85
C MET A 79 6.91 4.76 4.06
N TYR A 80 7.04 5.09 2.78
CA TYR A 80 8.10 4.61 1.88
C TYR A 80 8.36 3.08 1.93
N GLY A 81 7.30 2.28 2.13
CA GLY A 81 7.35 0.80 2.08
C GLY A 81 8.12 0.09 3.20
N LYS A 82 8.64 0.80 4.20
CA LYS A 82 9.47 0.22 5.27
C LYS A 82 9.11 0.66 6.68
N ALA A 83 8.32 1.73 6.79
CA ALA A 83 7.91 2.26 8.07
C ALA A 83 6.40 2.52 8.06
N TYR A 84 5.81 2.52 9.24
CA TYR A 84 4.42 2.89 9.42
C TYR A 84 4.35 4.15 10.27
N ARG A 85 3.40 5.01 9.94
CA ARG A 85 3.04 6.16 10.77
C ARG A 85 1.66 5.89 11.34
N LEU A 86 1.56 5.92 12.65
CA LEU A 86 0.30 5.92 13.37
C LEU A 86 0.04 7.35 13.86
N LYS A 87 -1.08 7.93 13.43
CA LYS A 87 -1.63 9.16 14.02
C LYS A 87 -2.81 8.76 14.90
N LEU A 88 -2.86 9.29 16.11
CA LEU A 88 -3.97 9.05 17.03
C LEU A 88 -4.60 10.39 17.39
N ASP A 89 -5.92 10.41 17.35
CA ASP A 89 -6.77 11.55 17.60
C ASP A 89 -7.76 11.21 18.73
N ASP A 90 -8.45 12.22 19.28
CA ASP A 90 -9.47 12.08 20.32
C ASP A 90 -9.01 11.45 21.64
N LEU A 91 -7.71 11.54 21.98
CA LEU A 91 -7.23 11.07 23.29
C LEU A 91 -7.58 12.07 24.40
N SER A 92 -8.13 11.57 25.50
CA SER A 92 -8.10 12.28 26.78
C SER A 92 -6.67 12.39 27.33
N LYS A 93 -6.45 13.33 28.26
CA LYS A 93 -5.16 13.49 28.95
C LYS A 93 -4.63 12.18 29.54
N ASP A 94 -5.50 11.41 30.19
CA ASP A 94 -5.11 10.15 30.84
C ASP A 94 -4.80 9.06 29.81
N GLN A 95 -5.55 9.00 28.71
CA GLN A 95 -5.27 8.09 27.59
C GLN A 95 -3.95 8.44 26.91
N LEU A 96 -3.67 9.73 26.68
CA LEU A 96 -2.40 10.18 26.10
C LEU A 96 -1.20 9.72 26.94
N ILE A 97 -1.25 9.94 28.25
CA ILE A 97 -0.18 9.51 29.17
C ILE A 97 -0.02 7.98 29.13
N LYS A 98 -1.12 7.22 29.15
CA LYS A 98 -1.09 5.75 29.07
C LYS A 98 -0.49 5.25 27.76
N VAL A 99 -0.86 5.85 26.63
CA VAL A 99 -0.33 5.47 25.31
C VAL A 99 1.17 5.74 25.27
N ILE A 100 1.63 6.93 25.66
CA ILE A 100 3.07 7.25 25.70
C ILE A 100 3.81 6.30 26.64
N GLY A 101 3.25 6.03 27.82
CA GLY A 101 3.80 5.08 28.79
C GLY A 101 3.93 3.68 28.21
N PHE A 102 2.88 3.17 27.56
CA PHE A 102 2.91 1.86 26.90
C PHE A 102 3.97 1.82 25.80
N LEU A 103 4.00 2.82 24.91
CA LEU A 103 5.00 2.91 23.83
C LEU A 103 6.43 2.91 24.37
N SER A 104 6.67 3.55 25.53
CA SER A 104 8.00 3.56 26.18
C SER A 104 8.49 2.17 26.59
N THR A 105 7.60 1.17 26.69
CA THR A 105 7.95 -0.21 27.04
C THR A 105 8.24 -1.10 25.83
N LEU A 106 7.90 -0.66 24.61
CA LEU A 106 8.05 -1.47 23.39
C LEU A 106 9.51 -1.59 22.91
N GLY A 107 10.43 -0.80 23.48
CA GLY A 107 11.87 -0.87 23.20
C GLY A 107 12.64 -1.54 24.32
N ARG A 108 12.60 -2.88 24.39
CA ARG A 108 13.53 -3.73 25.15
C ARG A 108 13.73 -5.07 24.45
#